data_AF-A0A3C1SAQ2-F1
#
_entry.id   AF-A0A3C1SAQ2-F1
#
_cell.length_a   1.000
_cell.length_b   1.000
_cell.length_c   1.000
_cell.angle_alpha   90.00
_cell.angle_beta   90.00
_cell.angle_gamma   90.00
#
_symmetry.space_group_name_H-M   'P 1'
#
loop_
_entity.id
_entity.type
_entity.pdbx_description
1 polymer ?
#
loop_
_entity_poly.entity_id
_entity_poly.type
_entity_poly.pdbx_seq_one_letter_code
_entity_poly.pdbx_strand_id
1 'polypeptide(L)'
;MMIRLKDKYPDLTPERQYAVIGIEADYLRILNDKGCPYLYPAELFDMTDPYEPEDWVTEFGDQGEKYAYPAPLNTCGFFEDFFDGKKNIVATFWQIINQKLAGSMLKAS
;
A
#
# COMPACT_ATOMS: atom_id res chain seq x y z
N MET A 1 7.28 -6.44 0.39
CA MET A 1 6.77 -6.22 -0.97
C MET A 1 7.14 -4.81 -1.43
N MET A 2 7.97 -4.75 -2.47
CA MET A 2 8.45 -3.50 -3.08
C MET A 2 8.24 -3.56 -4.58
N ILE A 3 7.95 -2.39 -5.16
CA ILE A 3 7.72 -2.23 -6.59
C ILE A 3 8.51 -1.05 -7.13
N ARG A 4 8.78 -1.04 -8.44
CA ARG A 4 9.41 0.07 -9.15
C ARG A 4 8.60 0.44 -10.36
N LEU A 5 8.42 1.74 -10.59
CA LEU A 5 7.67 2.27 -11.72
C LEU A 5 8.37 1.97 -13.06
N LYS A 6 7.63 1.48 -14.06
CA LYS A 6 8.16 1.12 -15.39
C LYS A 6 8.42 2.33 -16.29
N ASP A 7 7.53 3.33 -16.24
CA ASP A 7 7.58 4.54 -17.08
C ASP A 7 6.99 5.73 -16.33
N LYS A 8 7.15 6.95 -16.85
CA LYS A 8 6.75 8.20 -16.20
C LYS A 8 5.27 8.19 -15.80
N TYR A 9 5.02 8.63 -14.57
CA TYR A 9 3.68 8.84 -14.03
C TYR A 9 3.64 10.20 -13.29
N PRO A 10 2.54 10.97 -13.32
CA PRO A 10 2.55 12.37 -12.88
C PRO A 10 2.98 12.64 -11.43
N ASP A 11 2.73 11.71 -10.50
CA ASP A 11 2.99 11.86 -9.06
C ASP A 11 3.89 10.76 -8.47
N LEU A 12 4.60 10.04 -9.35
CA LEU A 12 5.59 9.04 -9.00
C LEU A 12 6.90 9.29 -9.76
N THR A 13 8.02 9.17 -9.05
CA THR A 13 9.37 9.31 -9.58
C THR A 13 9.85 7.97 -10.13
N PRO A 14 10.25 7.90 -11.41
CA PRO A 14 10.88 6.72 -11.99
C PRO A 14 12.15 6.29 -11.23
N GLU A 15 12.52 5.01 -11.28
CA GLU A 15 13.63 4.38 -10.55
C GLU A 15 13.53 4.35 -9.01
N ARG A 16 12.59 5.11 -8.42
CA ARG A 16 12.28 4.98 -6.99
C ARG A 16 11.55 3.67 -6.73
N GLN A 17 11.92 3.00 -5.64
CA GLN A 17 11.16 1.88 -5.11
C GLN A 17 10.05 2.37 -4.18
N TYR A 18 8.88 1.78 -4.33
CA TYR A 18 7.70 2.05 -3.52
C TYR A 18 7.34 0.81 -2.72
N ALA A 19 7.02 1.00 -1.44
CA ALA A 19 6.48 -0.05 -0.60
C ALA A 19 4.98 -0.19 -0.86
N VAL A 20 4.52 -1.41 -1.09
CA VAL A 20 3.09 -1.69 -1.21
C VAL A 20 2.49 -1.83 0.19
N ILE A 21 1.39 -1.11 0.41
CA ILE A 21 0.69 -1.05 1.70
C ILE A 21 -0.71 -1.69 1.64
N GLY A 22 -1.15 -2.11 0.45
CA GLY A 22 -2.28 -3.00 0.25
C GLY A 22 -2.52 -3.36 -1.22
N ILE A 23 -3.39 -4.34 -1.44
CA ILE A 23 -3.84 -4.82 -2.76
C ILE A 23 -5.36 -4.70 -2.80
N GLU A 24 -5.90 -4.14 -3.89
CA GLU A 24 -7.33 -4.10 -4.21
C GLU A 24 -7.53 -4.57 -5.64
N ALA A 25 -7.88 -5.84 -5.82
CA ALA A 25 -7.97 -6.51 -7.12
C ALA A 25 -6.68 -6.30 -7.95
N ASP A 26 -6.78 -5.61 -9.09
CA ASP A 26 -5.66 -5.33 -9.99
C ASP A 26 -4.89 -4.04 -9.62
N TYR A 27 -5.20 -3.43 -8.47
CA TYR A 27 -4.60 -2.19 -8.01
C TYR A 27 -3.72 -2.42 -6.78
N LEU A 28 -2.63 -1.66 -6.74
CA LEU A 28 -1.72 -1.59 -5.60
C LEU A 28 -1.91 -0.26 -4.89
N ARG A 29 -2.05 -0.29 -3.57
CA ARG A 29 -2.02 0.90 -2.74
C ARG A 29 -0.58 1.17 -2.31
N ILE A 30 -0.08 2.35 -2.65
CA ILE A 30 1.26 2.84 -2.26
C ILE A 30 1.16 4.26 -1.73
N LEU A 31 2.19 4.70 -1.01
CA LEU A 31 2.42 6.13 -0.79
C LEU A 31 3.08 6.74 -2.01
N ASN A 32 2.45 7.74 -2.63
CA ASN A 32 3.05 8.50 -3.71
C ASN A 32 4.16 9.44 -3.22
N ASP A 33 4.74 10.24 -4.11
CA ASP A 33 5.86 11.13 -3.74
C ASP A 33 5.48 12.20 -2.70
N LYS A 34 4.18 12.47 -2.51
CA LYS A 34 3.65 13.40 -1.49
C LYS A 34 3.21 12.68 -0.22
N GLY A 35 3.36 11.36 -0.13
CA GLY A 35 2.90 10.56 1.01
C GLY A 35 1.39 10.30 1.02
N CYS A 36 0.70 10.42 -0.12
CA CYS A 36 -0.72 10.11 -0.24
C CYS A 36 -0.93 8.62 -0.58
N PRO A 37 -1.80 7.88 0.15
CA PRO A 37 -2.03 6.45 -0.07
C PRO A 37 -3.02 6.18 -1.21
N TYR A 38 -2.58 6.30 -2.45
CA TYR A 38 -3.44 6.11 -3.63
C TYR A 38 -3.34 4.70 -4.24
N LEU A 39 -4.37 4.34 -5.00
CA LEU A 39 -4.43 3.12 -5.81
C LEU A 39 -3.86 3.40 -7.20
N TYR A 40 -2.99 2.50 -7.63
CA TYR A 40 -2.39 2.53 -8.95
C TYR A 40 -2.54 1.14 -9.60
N PRO A 41 -2.82 1.06 -10.91
CA PRO A 41 -2.82 -0.22 -11.61
C PRO A 41 -1.51 -0.97 -11.42
N ALA A 42 -1.57 -2.26 -11.06
CA ALA A 42 -0.38 -3.08 -10.82
C ALA A 42 0.53 -3.16 -12.06
N GLU A 43 -0.06 -3.07 -13.26
CA GLU A 43 0.66 -3.10 -14.54
C GLU A 43 1.67 -1.97 -14.73
N LEU A 44 1.55 -0.86 -13.98
CA LEU A 44 2.50 0.26 -14.03
C LEU A 44 3.87 -0.08 -13.46
N PHE A 45 4.00 -1.20 -12.74
CA PHE A 45 5.18 -1.49 -11.95
C PHE A 45 5.83 -2.84 -12.27
N ASP A 46 7.15 -2.89 -12.05
CA ASP A 46 7.90 -4.11 -11.88
C ASP A 46 7.99 -4.46 -10.40
N MET A 47 7.83 -5.74 -10.07
CA MET A 47 7.97 -6.23 -8.69
C MET A 47 9.46 -6.44 -8.37
N THR A 48 9.99 -5.65 -7.45
CA THR A 48 11.42 -5.73 -7.05
C THR A 48 11.63 -6.59 -5.81
N ASP A 49 10.60 -6.70 -4.96
CA ASP A 49 10.52 -7.65 -3.85
C ASP A 49 9.08 -8.19 -3.78
N PRO A 50 8.83 -9.48 -4.06
CA PRO A 50 7.49 -10.06 -4.10
C PRO A 50 6.96 -10.50 -2.73
N TYR A 51 7.73 -10.41 -1.65
CA TYR A 51 7.32 -10.97 -0.36
C TYR A 51 6.21 -10.14 0.29
N GLU A 52 5.00 -10.68 0.31
CA GLU A 52 3.88 -10.10 1.05
C GLU A 52 4.12 -10.19 2.56
N PRO A 53 3.84 -9.12 3.34
CA PRO A 53 3.99 -9.19 4.79
C PRO A 53 3.03 -10.21 5.42
N GLU A 54 3.56 -11.04 6.32
CA GLU A 54 2.80 -12.12 7.01
C GLU A 54 1.64 -11.61 7.86
N ASP A 55 1.66 -10.33 8.24
CA ASP A 55 0.63 -9.69 9.06
C ASP A 55 -0.56 -9.15 8.23
N TRP A 56 -0.59 -9.44 6.93
CA TRP A 56 -1.70 -9.06 6.06
C TRP A 56 -2.83 -10.09 6.14
N VAL A 57 -4.05 -9.57 6.20
CA VAL A 57 -5.29 -10.33 6.01
C VAL A 57 -5.62 -10.26 4.52
N THR A 58 -5.95 -11.40 3.93
CA THR A 58 -6.40 -11.49 2.54
C THR A 58 -7.86 -11.94 2.49
N GLU A 59 -8.67 -11.21 1.75
CA GLU A 59 -10.04 -11.55 1.39
C GLU A 59 -10.13 -11.70 -0.14
N PHE A 60 -11.04 -12.55 -0.59
CA PHE A 60 -11.30 -12.76 -2.02
C PHE A 60 -12.73 -12.35 -2.35
N GLY A 61 -12.89 -11.51 -3.36
CA GLY A 61 -14.19 -11.17 -3.93
C GLY A 61 -14.80 -12.34 -4.69
N ASP A 62 -16.06 -12.18 -5.10
CA ASP A 62 -16.85 -13.22 -5.77
C ASP A 62 -16.22 -13.73 -7.09
N GLN A 63 -15.39 -12.90 -7.72
CA GLN A 63 -14.67 -13.23 -8.96
C GLN A 63 -13.20 -13.63 -8.73
N GLY A 64 -12.80 -13.85 -7.48
CA GLY A 64 -11.41 -14.16 -7.10
C GLY A 64 -10.51 -12.93 -7.00
N GLU A 65 -11.08 -11.72 -7.01
CA GLU A 65 -10.38 -10.46 -6.78
C GLU A 65 -9.70 -10.49 -5.40
N LYS A 66 -8.39 -10.24 -5.35
CA LYS A 66 -7.65 -10.26 -4.10
C LYS A 66 -7.72 -8.89 -3.42
N TYR A 67 -8.12 -8.87 -2.15
CA TYR A 67 -8.03 -7.71 -1.28
C TYR A 67 -7.11 -8.06 -0.12
N ALA A 68 -5.98 -7.37 0.00
CA ALA A 68 -5.00 -7.70 1.04
C ALA A 68 -4.45 -6.47 1.73
N TYR A 69 -4.56 -6.45 3.06
CA TYR A 69 -4.22 -5.31 3.89
C TYR A 69 -3.67 -5.75 5.24
N PRO A 70 -2.87 -4.90 5.92
CA PRO A 70 -2.71 -5.01 7.36
C PRO A 70 -4.10 -5.01 8.02
N ALA A 71 -4.36 -5.90 8.97
CA ALA A 71 -5.69 -6.05 9.57
C ALA A 71 -6.40 -4.73 9.97
N PRO A 72 -5.70 -3.73 10.57
CA PRO A 72 -6.34 -2.45 10.94
C PRO A 72 -6.78 -1.58 9.76
N LEU A 73 -6.19 -1.78 8.57
CA LEU A 73 -6.54 -1.04 7.35
C LEU A 73 -7.60 -1.77 6.51
N ASN A 74 -7.91 -3.04 6.82
CA ASN A 74 -8.87 -3.86 6.09
C ASN A 74 -10.34 -3.62 6.51
N THR A 75 -10.65 -2.45 7.05
CA THR A 75 -12.02 -2.12 7.47
C THR A 75 -12.75 -1.43 6.31
N CYS A 76 -13.97 -1.88 5.99
CA CYS A 76 -14.82 -1.22 5.01
C CYS A 76 -14.98 0.28 5.37
N GLY A 77 -14.74 1.17 4.40
CA GLY A 77 -14.83 2.62 4.62
C GLY A 77 -13.56 3.26 5.20
N PHE A 78 -12.49 2.49 5.47
CA PHE A 78 -11.30 3.03 6.12
C PHE A 78 -10.62 4.14 5.31
N PHE A 79 -10.46 3.96 4.01
CA PHE A 79 -9.75 4.94 3.18
C PHE A 79 -10.63 6.15 2.85
N GLU A 80 -11.94 5.98 2.74
CA GLU A 80 -12.92 7.06 2.66
C GLU A 80 -12.82 7.95 3.90
N ASP A 81 -12.87 7.35 5.09
CA ASP A 81 -12.71 8.07 6.35
C ASP A 81 -11.33 8.72 6.51
N PHE A 82 -10.29 8.10 5.95
CA PHE A 82 -8.95 8.67 5.91
C PHE A 82 -8.91 9.94 5.05
N PHE A 83 -9.49 9.89 3.84
CA PHE A 83 -9.54 11.05 2.93
C PHE A 83 -10.47 12.15 3.42
N ASP A 84 -11.52 11.81 4.17
CA ASP A 84 -12.36 12.75 4.93
C ASP A 84 -11.63 13.38 6.13
N GLY A 85 -10.43 12.89 6.47
CA GLY A 85 -9.60 13.46 7.53
C GLY A 85 -10.07 13.12 8.94
N LYS A 86 -10.79 12.00 9.13
CA LYS A 86 -11.20 11.56 10.47
C LYS A 86 -9.97 11.28 11.32
N LYS A 87 -9.78 12.08 12.39
CA LYS A 87 -8.53 12.14 13.16
C LYS A 87 -8.03 10.78 13.65
N ASN A 88 -8.93 9.93 14.16
CA ASN A 88 -8.61 8.59 14.66
C ASN A 88 -8.16 7.65 13.52
N ILE A 89 -8.77 7.77 12.34
CA ILE A 89 -8.43 6.96 11.16
C ILE A 89 -7.07 7.39 10.60
N VAL A 90 -6.85 8.69 10.45
CA VAL A 90 -5.54 9.24 10.03
C VAL A 90 -4.42 8.84 10.99
N ALA A 91 -4.66 8.92 12.31
CA ALA A 91 -3.69 8.50 13.31
C ALA A 91 -3.38 6.99 13.23
N THR A 92 -4.43 6.16 13.09
CA THR A 92 -4.29 4.70 12.95
C THR A 92 -3.48 4.37 11.71
N PHE A 93 -3.79 5.00 10.58
CA PHE A 93 -3.05 4.82 9.34
C PHE A 93 -1.55 5.08 9.54
N TRP A 94 -1.18 6.27 10.04
CA TRP A 94 0.23 6.61 10.21
C TRP A 94 0.93 5.76 11.25
N GLN A 95 0.25 5.33 12.31
CA GLN A 95 0.81 4.37 13.27
C GLN A 95 1.23 3.07 12.58
N ILE A 96 0.34 2.48 11.77
CA ILE A 96 0.60 1.22 11.07
C ILE A 96 1.68 1.38 10.00
N ILE A 97 1.60 2.43 9.19
CA ILE A 97 2.56 2.68 8.11
C ILE A 97 3.96 2.93 8.67
N ASN A 98 4.10 3.75 9.71
CA ASN A 98 5.41 4.04 10.30
C ASN A 98 6.03 2.79 10.93
N GLN A 99 5.24 1.95 11.60
CA GLN A 99 5.72 0.67 12.13
C GLN A 99 6.24 -0.26 11.03
N LYS A 100 5.53 -0.35 9.90
CA LYS A 100 5.96 -1.16 8.76
C LYS A 100 7.23 -0.65 8.14
N LEU A 101 7.31 0.64 7.81
CA LEU A 101 8.49 1.23 7.17
C LEU A 101 9.73 1.15 8.06
N ALA A 102 9.57 1.33 9.38
CA ALA A 102 10.66 1.14 10.34
C ALA A 102 11.15 -0.33 10.39
N GLY A 103 10.21 -1.29 10.39
CA GLY A 103 10.55 -2.72 10.35
C GLY A 103 11.26 -3.14 9.07
N SER A 104 10.88 -2.56 7.92
CA SER A 104 11.52 -2.82 6.62
C SER A 104 12.96 -2.28 6.57
N MET A 105 13.23 -1.12 7.17
CA MET A 105 14.59 -0.55 7.23
C MET A 105 15.54 -1.39 8.09
N LEU A 106 15.04 -1.97 9.19
CA LEU A 106 15.84 -2.85 10.07
C LEU A 106 16.16 -4.21 9.43
N LYS A 107 15.37 -4.69 8.47
CA LYS A 107 15.65 -5.95 7.74
C LYS A 107 16.62 -5.77 6.56
N ALA A 108 16.86 -4.53 6.13
CA ALA A 108 17.73 -4.19 5.02
C ALA A 108 19.13 -3.70 5.44
N SER A 109 19.44 -3.74 6.75
CA SER A 109 20.73 -3.36 7.35
C SER A 109 21.46 -4.57 7.92
#